data_AF-A0A6A4GXR6-F1
#
_entry.id   AF-A0A6A4GXR6-F1
#
_cell.length_a   1.000
_cell.length_b   1.000
_cell.length_c   1.000
_cell.angle_alpha   90.00
_cell.angle_beta   90.00
_cell.angle_gamma   90.00
#
_symmetry.space_group_name_H-M   'P 1'
#
loop_
_entity.id
_entity.type
_entity.pdbx_description
1 polymer ?
#
loop_
_entity_poly.entity_id
_entity_poly.type
_entity_poly.pdbx_seq_one_letter_code
_entity_poly.pdbx_strand_id
1 'polypeptide(L)'
;MAGCRLVVNEHWGKPNSKHPGSAAPWKPSHELLQISVAAHVVDGFRLFCGQDGLDQWAKRATKEDFDRVLEEVYRNLFTSRAYHELTKRPYRDTTFENAILYNRDALIYLKIVHAIKAGDIGHVINVFKVWMVMMRSKKTKPKYADAIFETLGRLATYPELRKFFLHNWLVNLTGKPNSFKEIDLLQEHQNFWAKVIYNAKGSNRSWDWLSMITVCIQELRNAMQTVQKNFEISSFGTQHTIPDMTKEVEHLVQALKDNQIQSYVENRETNQYIDSRCDLLEDGSKYPDTRGAYRAFRKDSRIIENLGQVEATVGDSADAREQSEEAAERDNYEVTVEDLAIDDEEPYGDLDNIMSFIDAMD
;
A
#
# COMPACT_ATOMS: atom_id res chain seq x y z
N MET A 1 -22.39 -0.54 3.81
CA MET A 1 -21.11 -0.47 4.53
C MET A 1 -20.04 -0.10 3.52
N ALA A 2 -19.75 1.20 3.36
CA ALA A 2 -18.59 1.63 2.59
C ALA A 2 -17.34 1.07 3.26
N GLY A 3 -16.51 0.35 2.51
CA GLY A 3 -15.23 -0.16 2.97
C GLY A 3 -14.47 0.97 3.66
N CYS A 4 -13.92 0.68 4.85
CA CYS A 4 -13.00 1.61 5.49
C CYS A 4 -11.79 1.76 4.56
N ARG A 5 -11.77 2.88 3.81
CA ARG A 5 -10.74 3.34 2.85
C ARG A 5 -9.36 3.42 3.50
N LEU A 6 -8.74 2.26 3.69
CA LEU A 6 -7.46 2.07 4.37
C LEU A 6 -6.55 1.18 3.53
N VAL A 7 -6.41 1.52 2.25
CA VAL A 7 -5.41 0.92 1.38
C VAL A 7 -4.65 2.02 0.66
N VAL A 8 -3.34 1.82 0.54
CA VAL A 8 -2.40 2.76 -0.10
C VAL A 8 -2.54 2.60 -1.62
N ASN A 9 -3.53 3.25 -2.23
CA ASN A 9 -3.86 3.14 -3.67
C ASN A 9 -2.96 4.03 -4.57
N GLU A 10 -2.70 3.54 -5.80
CA GLU A 10 -2.21 4.20 -7.02
C GLU A 10 -2.74 5.62 -7.27
N HIS A 11 -3.99 5.91 -6.91
CA HIS A 11 -4.62 7.21 -7.16
C HIS A 11 -4.43 8.26 -6.05
N TRP A 12 -3.61 7.98 -5.02
CA TRP A 12 -3.22 8.99 -4.03
C TRP A 12 -2.12 9.91 -4.58
N GLY A 13 -2.52 10.84 -5.44
CA GLY A 13 -1.69 11.97 -5.87
C GLY A 13 -2.29 12.71 -7.05
N LYS A 14 -2.80 13.93 -6.83
CA LYS A 14 -3.21 14.83 -7.92
C LYS A 14 -1.95 15.27 -8.69
N PRO A 15 -1.80 14.98 -10.00
CA PRO A 15 -0.73 15.56 -10.81
C PRO A 15 -0.89 17.10 -10.96
N ASN A 16 -2.10 17.63 -10.75
CA ASN A 16 -2.46 19.04 -10.99
C ASN A 16 -3.02 19.79 -9.78
N SER A 17 -2.69 19.39 -8.56
CA SER A 17 -2.97 20.19 -7.36
C SER A 17 -2.02 21.41 -7.32
N LYS A 18 -2.56 22.63 -7.39
CA LYS A 18 -1.79 23.89 -7.18
C LYS A 18 -1.24 24.06 -5.75
N HIS A 19 -1.48 23.11 -4.86
CA HIS A 19 -0.88 23.09 -3.52
C HIS A 19 0.46 22.34 -3.56
N PRO A 20 1.49 22.80 -2.81
CA PRO A 20 2.85 22.23 -2.79
C PRO A 20 2.95 20.83 -2.13
N GLY A 21 1.88 20.04 -2.21
CA GLY A 21 1.76 18.69 -1.68
C GLY A 21 1.06 17.76 -2.66
N SER A 22 1.28 17.92 -3.98
CA SER A 22 1.01 16.83 -4.92
C SER A 22 1.80 15.62 -4.44
N ALA A 23 1.08 14.56 -4.02
CA ALA A 23 1.73 13.36 -3.54
C ALA A 23 2.63 12.81 -4.66
N ALA A 24 3.79 12.26 -4.27
CA ALA A 24 4.68 11.64 -5.22
C ALA A 24 3.93 10.58 -6.04
N PRO A 25 4.23 10.41 -7.34
CA PRO A 25 3.63 9.37 -8.15
C PRO A 25 3.73 8.01 -7.42
N TRP A 26 2.60 7.38 -7.16
CA TRP A 26 2.55 6.19 -6.29
C TRP A 26 3.40 5.06 -6.85
N LYS A 27 3.28 4.75 -8.14
CA LYS A 27 3.94 3.60 -8.77
C LYS A 27 5.47 3.74 -8.77
N PRO A 28 6.05 4.87 -9.22
CA PRO A 28 7.48 5.13 -9.04
C PRO A 28 7.94 5.09 -7.59
N SER A 29 7.14 5.59 -6.65
CA SER A 29 7.48 5.57 -5.22
C SER A 29 7.46 4.15 -4.65
N HIS A 30 6.47 3.34 -5.05
CA HIS A 30 6.32 1.94 -4.67
C HIS A 30 7.51 1.10 -5.15
N GLU A 31 7.89 1.24 -6.42
CA GLU A 31 9.04 0.56 -7.00
C GLU A 31 10.35 1.00 -6.34
N LEU A 32 10.53 2.32 -6.14
CA LEU A 32 11.73 2.86 -5.48
C LEU A 32 11.90 2.31 -4.05
N LEU A 33 10.83 2.15 -3.28
CA LEU A 33 10.90 1.58 -1.94
C LEU A 33 11.38 0.13 -1.96
N GLN A 34 10.94 -0.69 -2.92
CA GLN A 34 11.39 -2.07 -3.05
C GLN A 34 12.89 -2.16 -3.34
N ILE A 35 13.36 -1.40 -4.33
CA ILE A 35 14.77 -1.38 -4.76
C ILE A 35 15.65 -0.81 -3.64
N SER A 36 15.21 0.25 -2.99
CA SER A 36 15.93 0.91 -1.91
C SER A 36 16.08 -0.03 -0.70
N VAL A 37 15.01 -0.67 -0.22
CA VAL A 37 15.12 -1.60 0.91
C VAL A 37 16.04 -2.78 0.58
N ALA A 38 15.96 -3.32 -0.64
CA ALA A 38 16.88 -4.37 -1.09
C ALA A 38 18.35 -3.91 -1.01
N ALA A 39 18.67 -2.70 -1.50
CA ALA A 39 20.00 -2.13 -1.40
C ALA A 39 20.46 -1.92 0.05
N HIS A 40 19.57 -1.42 0.92
CA HIS A 40 19.85 -1.25 2.33
C HIS A 40 20.14 -2.57 3.05
N VAL A 41 19.40 -3.64 2.73
CA VAL A 41 19.68 -4.98 3.25
C VAL A 41 21.04 -5.48 2.77
N VAL A 42 21.34 -5.40 1.46
CA VAL A 42 22.63 -5.84 0.89
C VAL A 42 23.82 -5.09 1.51
N ASP A 43 23.72 -3.78 1.65
CA ASP A 43 24.74 -2.96 2.32
C ASP A 43 24.86 -3.30 3.82
N GLY A 44 23.74 -3.64 4.48
CA GLY A 44 23.76 -4.19 5.83
C GLY A 44 24.57 -5.49 5.91
N PHE A 45 24.31 -6.46 5.03
CA PHE A 45 25.08 -7.71 5.00
C PHE A 45 26.58 -7.45 4.76
N ARG A 46 26.93 -6.50 3.89
CA ARG A 46 28.33 -6.07 3.68
C ARG A 46 28.98 -5.55 4.98
N LEU A 47 28.23 -4.85 5.83
CA LEU A 47 28.74 -4.30 7.09
C LEU A 47 28.95 -5.37 8.17
N PHE A 48 28.05 -6.36 8.25
CA PHE A 48 28.02 -7.33 9.36
C PHE A 48 28.58 -8.72 9.01
N CYS A 49 28.93 -8.99 7.75
CA CYS A 49 29.51 -10.28 7.37
C CYS A 49 30.95 -10.52 7.90
N GLY A 50 31.64 -9.46 8.35
CA GLY A 50 32.97 -9.56 8.96
C GLY A 50 34.11 -9.96 8.02
N GLN A 51 33.91 -9.82 6.70
CA GLN A 51 34.87 -10.13 5.64
C GLN A 51 34.95 -8.96 4.65
N ASP A 52 36.06 -8.84 3.91
CA ASP A 52 36.31 -7.70 3.00
C ASP A 52 35.34 -7.64 1.79
N GLY A 53 34.58 -8.71 1.52
CA GLY A 53 33.66 -8.77 0.39
C GLY A 53 32.45 -9.67 0.61
N LEU A 54 31.26 -9.13 0.34
CA LEU A 54 29.99 -9.84 0.44
C LEU A 54 29.95 -11.08 -0.48
N ASP A 55 30.46 -10.97 -1.71
CA ASP A 55 30.48 -12.08 -2.67
C ASP A 55 31.36 -13.25 -2.21
N GLN A 56 32.47 -12.95 -1.54
CA GLN A 56 33.38 -13.98 -1.03
C GLN A 56 32.78 -14.67 0.19
N TRP A 57 32.11 -13.90 1.05
CA TRP A 57 31.37 -14.43 2.18
C TRP A 57 30.21 -15.30 1.71
N ALA A 58 29.39 -14.84 0.76
CA ALA A 58 28.21 -15.56 0.25
C ALA A 58 28.56 -16.93 -0.35
N LYS A 59 29.74 -17.09 -0.96
CA LYS A 59 30.21 -18.38 -1.50
C LYS A 59 30.53 -19.43 -0.43
N ARG A 60 30.75 -19.02 0.81
CA ARG A 60 31.20 -19.88 1.92
C ARG A 60 30.24 -19.90 3.10
N ALA A 61 29.30 -18.96 3.15
CA ALA A 61 28.37 -18.80 4.25
C ALA A 61 27.48 -20.03 4.40
N THR A 62 27.37 -20.51 5.64
CA THR A 62 26.37 -21.50 6.02
C THR A 62 25.03 -20.84 6.27
N LYS A 63 23.95 -21.63 6.44
CA LYS A 63 22.65 -21.09 6.85
C LYS A 63 22.75 -20.42 8.22
N GLU A 64 23.51 -21.00 9.13
CA GLU A 64 23.75 -20.46 10.47
C GLU A 64 24.49 -19.11 10.41
N ASP A 65 25.47 -18.97 9.52
CA ASP A 65 26.13 -17.69 9.27
C ASP A 65 25.18 -16.65 8.71
N PHE A 66 24.32 -17.06 7.75
CA PHE A 66 23.31 -16.19 7.16
C PHE A 66 22.33 -15.69 8.22
N ASP A 67 21.75 -16.59 9.02
CA ASP A 67 20.79 -16.24 10.06
C ASP A 67 21.42 -15.34 11.13
N ARG A 68 22.69 -15.59 11.50
CA ARG A 68 23.44 -14.72 12.41
C ARG A 68 23.61 -13.31 11.86
N VAL A 69 24.11 -13.18 10.63
CA VAL A 69 24.35 -11.87 10.00
C VAL A 69 23.03 -11.15 9.77
N LEU A 70 21.97 -11.86 9.35
CA LEU A 70 20.63 -11.32 9.19
C LEU A 70 20.11 -10.72 10.50
N GLU A 71 20.26 -11.42 11.62
CA GLU A 71 19.84 -10.93 12.92
C GLU A 71 20.66 -9.70 13.37
N GLU A 72 21.97 -9.66 13.07
CA GLU A 72 22.80 -8.48 13.32
C GLU A 72 22.38 -7.28 12.46
N VAL A 73 22.12 -7.49 11.17
CA VAL A 73 21.58 -6.47 10.26
C VAL A 73 20.26 -5.94 10.79
N TYR A 74 19.32 -6.84 11.09
CA TYR A 74 18.01 -6.45 11.59
C TYR A 74 18.11 -5.65 12.88
N ARG A 75 18.83 -6.17 13.89
CA ARG A 75 18.96 -5.53 15.20
C ARG A 75 19.58 -4.15 15.13
N ASN A 76 20.63 -3.98 14.32
CA ASN A 76 21.42 -2.74 14.27
C ASN A 76 20.92 -1.71 13.25
N LEU A 77 20.16 -2.13 12.23
CA LEU A 77 19.77 -1.24 11.12
C LEU A 77 18.25 -1.09 10.93
N PHE A 78 17.41 -1.98 11.47
CA PHE A 78 15.98 -2.03 11.19
C PHE A 78 15.08 -1.95 12.44
N THR A 79 15.59 -1.48 13.58
CA THR A 79 14.81 -1.42 14.84
C THR A 79 14.82 -0.04 15.51
N SER A 80 13.73 0.29 16.23
CA SER A 80 13.71 1.43 17.16
C SER A 80 14.83 1.35 18.20
N ARG A 81 15.20 0.14 18.62
CA ARG A 81 16.25 -0.06 19.60
C ARG A 81 17.59 0.47 19.10
N ALA A 82 17.98 0.14 17.87
CA ALA A 82 19.20 0.66 17.26
C ALA A 82 19.19 2.18 17.17
N TYR A 83 18.06 2.77 16.75
CA TYR A 83 17.89 4.21 16.74
C TYR A 83 18.11 4.81 18.14
N HIS A 84 17.45 4.29 19.18
CA HIS A 84 17.62 4.80 20.54
C HIS A 84 19.03 4.60 21.10
N GLU A 85 19.69 3.48 20.81
CA GLU A 85 21.09 3.26 21.21
C GLU A 85 22.03 4.27 20.52
N LEU A 86 21.79 4.56 19.23
CA LEU A 86 22.53 5.57 18.48
C LEU A 86 22.34 6.98 19.05
N THR A 87 21.10 7.37 19.38
CA THR A 87 20.80 8.70 19.94
C THR A 87 21.45 8.98 21.30
N LYS A 88 21.92 7.95 22.01
CA LYS A 88 22.62 8.08 23.30
C LYS A 88 24.11 8.41 23.15
N ARG A 89 24.66 8.39 21.93
CA ARG A 89 26.06 8.73 21.71
C ARG A 89 26.31 10.22 21.96
N PRO A 90 27.54 10.62 22.34
CA PRO A 90 27.89 12.02 22.58
C PRO A 90 27.69 12.91 21.35
N TYR A 91 27.98 12.39 20.15
CA TYR A 91 27.76 13.07 18.88
C TYR A 91 26.63 12.39 18.11
N ARG A 92 25.68 13.19 17.64
CA ARG A 92 24.51 12.74 16.87
C ARG A 92 24.91 12.55 15.41
N ASP A 93 24.60 11.37 14.85
CA ASP A 93 24.70 11.12 13.41
C ASP A 93 23.29 11.11 12.81
N THR A 94 22.75 12.30 12.52
CA THR A 94 21.38 12.48 12.02
C THR A 94 21.13 11.68 10.73
N THR A 95 22.14 11.55 9.88
CA THR A 95 22.04 10.78 8.63
C THR A 95 21.81 9.31 8.93
N PHE A 96 22.64 8.72 9.80
CA PHE A 96 22.51 7.32 10.17
C PHE A 96 21.24 7.04 10.99
N GLU A 97 20.87 7.95 11.89
CA GLU A 97 19.62 7.89 12.65
C GLU A 97 18.39 7.84 11.73
N ASN A 98 18.35 8.73 10.74
CA ASN A 98 17.27 8.76 9.75
C ASN A 98 17.26 7.48 8.88
N ALA A 99 18.43 6.95 8.54
CA ALA A 99 18.54 5.70 7.77
C ALA A 99 17.95 4.50 8.54
N ILE A 100 18.19 4.38 9.85
CA ILE A 100 17.62 3.32 10.68
C ILE A 100 16.09 3.42 10.74
N LEU A 101 15.56 4.63 10.94
CA LEU A 101 14.11 4.84 10.94
C LEU A 101 13.49 4.52 9.58
N TYR A 102 14.12 4.98 8.49
CA TYR A 102 13.71 4.66 7.13
C TYR A 102 13.67 3.15 6.89
N ASN A 103 14.75 2.44 7.20
CA ASN A 103 14.87 0.99 7.07
C ASN A 103 13.72 0.26 7.74
N ARG A 104 13.44 0.59 9.00
CA ARG A 104 12.34 -0.01 9.76
C ARG A 104 10.98 0.26 9.11
N ASP A 105 10.71 1.53 8.80
CA ASP A 105 9.39 1.94 8.30
C ASP A 105 9.12 1.40 6.89
N ALA A 106 10.14 1.40 6.03
CA ALA A 106 10.07 0.81 4.70
C ALA A 106 9.93 -0.71 4.75
N LEU A 107 10.57 -1.39 5.71
CA LEU A 107 10.39 -2.84 5.91
C LEU A 107 8.96 -3.18 6.33
N ILE A 108 8.33 -2.36 7.19
CA ILE A 108 6.91 -2.52 7.56
C ILE A 108 6.01 -2.36 6.33
N TYR A 109 6.33 -1.40 5.45
CA TYR A 109 5.62 -1.22 4.18
C TYR A 109 5.76 -2.43 3.26
N LEU A 110 6.98 -2.95 3.03
CA LEU A 110 7.14 -4.14 2.21
C LEU A 110 6.42 -5.35 2.81
N LYS A 111 6.37 -5.46 4.14
CA LYS A 111 5.66 -6.55 4.81
C LYS A 111 4.16 -6.55 4.46
N ILE A 112 3.51 -5.38 4.38
CA ILE A 112 2.10 -5.33 3.97
C ILE A 112 1.93 -5.64 2.48
N VAL A 113 2.82 -5.15 1.61
CA VAL A 113 2.78 -5.46 0.17
C VAL A 113 2.85 -6.98 -0.07
N HIS A 114 3.84 -7.64 0.54
CA HIS A 114 3.98 -9.10 0.43
C HIS A 114 2.81 -9.85 1.09
N ALA A 115 2.30 -9.37 2.23
CA ALA A 115 1.16 -9.99 2.89
C ALA A 115 -0.11 -9.92 2.03
N ILE A 116 -0.35 -8.78 1.38
CA ILE A 116 -1.48 -8.58 0.47
C ILE A 116 -1.37 -9.55 -0.70
N LYS A 117 -0.23 -9.56 -1.41
CA LYS A 117 -0.02 -10.46 -2.55
C LYS A 117 -0.19 -11.93 -2.17
N ALA A 118 0.30 -12.33 -0.99
CA ALA A 118 0.17 -13.69 -0.47
C ALA A 118 -1.25 -14.04 0.03
N GLY A 119 -2.18 -13.09 0.12
CA GLY A 119 -3.50 -13.29 0.71
C GLY A 119 -3.48 -13.42 2.25
N ASP A 120 -2.39 -13.02 2.91
CA ASP A 120 -2.20 -13.14 4.35
C ASP A 120 -2.78 -11.93 5.10
N ILE A 121 -4.11 -11.98 5.27
CA ILE A 121 -4.85 -10.95 6.01
C ILE A 121 -4.40 -10.81 7.48
N GLY A 122 -3.83 -11.85 8.07
CA GLY A 122 -3.32 -11.82 9.44
C GLY A 122 -2.15 -10.86 9.59
N HIS A 123 -1.20 -10.92 8.66
CA HIS A 123 -0.07 -9.99 8.62
C HIS A 123 -0.48 -8.56 8.25
N VAL A 124 -1.46 -8.39 7.34
CA VAL A 124 -2.05 -7.07 7.04
C VAL A 124 -2.58 -6.40 8.31
N ILE A 125 -3.36 -7.13 9.11
CA ILE A 125 -3.89 -6.63 10.39
C ILE A 125 -2.77 -6.26 11.36
N ASN A 126 -1.69 -7.05 11.42
CA ASN A 126 -0.57 -6.75 12.29
C ASN A 126 0.14 -5.46 11.88
N VAL A 127 0.34 -5.23 10.58
CA VAL A 127 0.87 -3.95 10.08
C VAL A 127 -0.09 -2.80 10.41
N PHE A 128 -1.40 -2.97 10.25
CA PHE A 128 -2.39 -1.97 10.62
C PHE A 128 -2.34 -1.59 12.10
N LYS A 129 -2.10 -2.52 13.01
CA LYS A 129 -1.88 -2.19 14.44
C LYS A 129 -0.67 -1.29 14.64
N VAL A 130 0.43 -1.54 13.93
CA VAL A 130 1.65 -0.72 14.01
C VAL A 130 1.39 0.67 13.41
N TRP A 131 0.80 0.73 12.22
CA TRP A 131 0.45 1.99 11.56
C TRP A 131 -0.56 2.82 12.32
N MET A 132 -1.55 2.19 12.96
CA MET A 132 -2.49 2.86 13.84
C MET A 132 -1.76 3.64 14.94
N VAL A 133 -0.68 3.09 15.51
CA VAL A 133 0.14 3.80 16.51
C VAL A 133 0.96 4.90 15.83
N MET A 134 1.70 4.59 14.75
CA MET A 134 2.54 5.57 14.05
C MET A 134 1.75 6.80 13.56
N MET A 135 0.53 6.60 13.07
CA MET A 135 -0.37 7.65 12.58
C MET A 135 -0.99 8.52 13.69
N ARG A 136 -0.72 8.23 14.96
CA ARG A 136 -1.05 9.13 16.10
C ARG A 136 0.04 10.16 16.39
N SER A 137 1.22 10.01 15.80
CA SER A 137 2.32 10.98 15.92
C SER A 137 1.93 12.37 15.39
N LYS A 138 2.57 13.42 15.90
CA LYS A 138 2.28 14.81 15.48
C LYS A 138 2.53 15.00 13.98
N LYS A 139 1.64 15.78 13.33
CA LYS A 139 1.69 16.10 11.88
C LYS A 139 1.57 14.88 10.95
N THR A 140 0.95 13.80 11.42
CA THR A 140 0.65 12.62 10.59
C THR A 140 -0.84 12.60 10.19
N LYS A 141 -1.46 11.41 10.24
CA LYS A 141 -2.73 11.06 9.62
C LYS A 141 -3.72 10.51 10.67
N PRO A 142 -4.09 11.28 11.71
CA PRO A 142 -4.83 10.77 12.88
C PRO A 142 -6.21 10.22 12.54
N LYS A 143 -6.88 10.74 11.51
CA LYS A 143 -8.18 10.21 11.04
C LYS A 143 -8.07 8.77 10.53
N TYR A 144 -6.95 8.41 9.93
CA TYR A 144 -6.71 7.03 9.49
C TYR A 144 -6.42 6.12 10.68
N ALA A 145 -5.70 6.62 11.69
CA ALA A 145 -5.53 5.91 12.96
C ALA A 145 -6.88 5.65 13.66
N ASP A 146 -7.81 6.62 13.64
CA ASP A 146 -9.17 6.45 14.16
C ASP A 146 -9.93 5.36 13.38
N ALA A 147 -9.89 5.41 12.05
CA ALA A 147 -10.55 4.42 11.21
C ALA A 147 -10.00 3.00 11.43
N ILE A 148 -8.67 2.84 11.54
CA ILE A 148 -8.05 1.54 11.83
C ILE A 148 -8.46 1.09 13.23
N PHE A 149 -8.39 1.96 14.23
CA PHE A 149 -8.76 1.62 15.61
C PHE A 149 -10.21 1.17 15.72
N GLU A 150 -11.14 1.89 15.10
CA GLU A 150 -12.55 1.53 15.06
C GLU A 150 -12.78 0.19 14.33
N THR A 151 -12.11 -0.02 13.20
CA THR A 151 -12.20 -1.26 12.42
C THR A 151 -11.71 -2.46 13.22
N LEU A 152 -10.52 -2.35 13.82
CA LEU A 152 -9.95 -3.40 14.66
C LEU A 152 -10.80 -3.67 15.91
N GLY A 153 -11.36 -2.61 16.51
CA GLY A 153 -12.30 -2.73 17.63
C GLY A 153 -13.56 -3.51 17.26
N ARG A 154 -14.17 -3.20 16.10
CA ARG A 154 -15.34 -3.94 15.59
C ARG A 154 -15.02 -5.40 15.29
N LEU A 155 -13.87 -5.68 14.67
CA LEU A 155 -13.42 -7.05 14.41
C LEU A 155 -13.22 -7.85 15.70
N ALA A 156 -12.80 -7.19 16.79
CA ALA A 156 -12.68 -7.83 18.10
C ALA A 156 -14.04 -8.08 18.77
N THR A 157 -15.02 -7.20 18.57
CA THR A 157 -16.37 -7.33 19.15
C THR A 157 -17.21 -8.44 18.51
N TYR A 158 -17.02 -8.71 17.21
CA TYR A 158 -17.84 -9.67 16.45
C TYR A 158 -17.01 -10.85 15.93
N PRO A 159 -16.59 -11.79 16.80
CA PRO A 159 -15.72 -12.90 16.41
C PRO A 159 -16.35 -13.82 15.35
N GLU A 160 -17.67 -14.03 15.41
CA GLU A 160 -18.40 -14.87 14.46
C GLU A 160 -18.36 -14.33 13.02
N LEU A 161 -18.40 -13.00 12.86
CA LEU A 161 -18.35 -12.33 11.56
C LEU A 161 -16.92 -11.99 11.12
N ARG A 162 -15.96 -12.05 12.04
CA ARG A 162 -14.58 -11.65 11.78
C ARG A 162 -13.98 -12.38 10.60
N LYS A 163 -14.15 -13.71 10.52
CA LYS A 163 -13.62 -14.51 9.41
C LYS A 163 -14.22 -14.06 8.08
N PHE A 164 -15.54 -13.88 8.03
CA PHE A 164 -16.24 -13.41 6.84
C PHE A 164 -15.73 -12.04 6.39
N PHE A 165 -15.66 -11.05 7.29
CA PHE A 165 -15.16 -9.72 6.94
C PHE A 165 -13.71 -9.75 6.42
N LEU A 166 -12.82 -10.47 7.11
CA LEU A 166 -11.41 -10.53 6.75
C LEU A 166 -11.16 -11.24 5.43
N HIS A 167 -11.93 -12.29 5.12
CA HIS A 167 -11.84 -12.98 3.84
C HIS A 167 -12.32 -12.13 2.65
N ASN A 168 -13.11 -11.08 2.91
CA ASN A 168 -13.59 -10.17 1.87
C ASN A 168 -12.65 -8.97 1.64
N TRP A 169 -11.55 -8.81 2.37
CA TRP A 169 -10.64 -7.68 2.18
C TRP A 169 -9.67 -7.85 1.02
N LEU A 170 -9.32 -9.10 0.72
CA LEU A 170 -8.39 -9.46 -0.34
C LEU A 170 -9.10 -10.38 -1.33
N VAL A 171 -8.84 -10.17 -2.61
CA VAL A 171 -9.43 -10.93 -3.72
C VAL A 171 -8.33 -11.40 -4.66
N ASN A 172 -8.48 -12.61 -5.19
CA ASN A 172 -7.58 -13.14 -6.21
C ASN A 172 -8.42 -13.62 -7.40
N LEU A 173 -8.47 -12.79 -8.45
CA LEU A 173 -9.24 -13.10 -9.66
C LEU A 173 -8.52 -14.12 -10.56
N THR A 174 -7.19 -14.23 -10.44
CA THR A 174 -6.37 -15.13 -11.28
C THR A 174 -6.34 -16.59 -10.77
N GLY A 175 -6.59 -16.80 -9.48
CA GLY A 175 -6.33 -18.06 -8.78
C GLY A 175 -4.83 -18.41 -8.61
N LYS A 176 -3.91 -17.56 -9.08
CA LYS A 176 -2.45 -17.81 -9.00
C LYS A 176 -1.88 -17.44 -7.63
N PRO A 177 -0.85 -18.15 -7.14
CA PRO A 177 -0.14 -17.76 -5.93
C PRO A 177 0.47 -16.36 -6.07
N ASN A 178 0.45 -15.58 -4.98
CA ASN A 178 0.99 -14.22 -4.91
C ASN A 178 0.29 -13.18 -5.82
N SER A 179 -0.97 -13.43 -6.20
CA SER A 179 -1.76 -12.54 -7.07
C SER A 179 -3.03 -12.02 -6.38
N PHE A 180 -3.03 -11.97 -5.05
CA PHE A 180 -4.10 -11.29 -4.31
C PHE A 180 -3.94 -9.78 -4.39
N LYS A 181 -5.08 -9.10 -4.42
CA LYS A 181 -5.22 -7.65 -4.44
C LYS A 181 -6.25 -7.20 -3.42
N GLU A 182 -6.17 -5.96 -3.00
CA GLU A 182 -7.15 -5.34 -2.13
C GLU A 182 -8.48 -5.17 -2.85
N ILE A 183 -9.58 -5.58 -2.19
CA ILE A 183 -10.92 -5.46 -2.79
C ILE A 183 -11.30 -4.00 -3.08
N ASP A 184 -10.83 -3.07 -2.25
CA ASP A 184 -11.07 -1.64 -2.41
C ASP A 184 -10.43 -1.13 -3.71
N LEU A 185 -9.21 -1.60 -4.01
CA LEU A 185 -8.51 -1.27 -5.25
C LEU A 185 -9.24 -1.84 -6.48
N LEU A 186 -9.70 -3.09 -6.41
CA LEU A 186 -10.54 -3.66 -7.47
C LEU A 186 -11.83 -2.84 -7.67
N GLN A 187 -12.47 -2.41 -6.58
CA GLN A 187 -13.66 -1.57 -6.64
C GLN A 187 -13.35 -0.18 -7.26
N GLU A 188 -12.18 0.39 -6.98
CA GLU A 188 -11.72 1.63 -7.60
C GLU A 188 -11.50 1.48 -9.11
N HIS A 189 -10.93 0.37 -9.56
CA HIS A 189 -10.83 0.06 -10.99
C HIS A 189 -12.22 -0.03 -11.64
N GLN A 190 -13.17 -0.74 -11.02
CA GLN A 190 -14.55 -0.81 -11.54
C GLN A 190 -15.21 0.58 -11.60
N ASN A 191 -14.99 1.40 -10.57
CA ASN A 191 -15.48 2.77 -10.54
C ASN A 191 -14.87 3.63 -11.66
N PHE A 192 -13.57 3.47 -11.95
CA PHE A 192 -12.89 4.16 -13.04
C PHE A 192 -13.54 3.82 -14.39
N TRP A 193 -13.72 2.53 -14.70
CA TRP A 193 -14.37 2.09 -15.94
C TRP A 193 -15.81 2.61 -16.06
N ALA A 194 -16.58 2.57 -14.98
CA ALA A 194 -17.96 3.04 -14.97
C ALA A 194 -18.07 4.57 -15.18
N LYS A 195 -17.22 5.34 -14.50
CA LYS A 195 -17.36 6.79 -14.36
C LYS A 195 -16.53 7.60 -15.36
N VAL A 196 -15.46 7.01 -15.89
CA VAL A 196 -14.53 7.68 -16.82
C VAL A 196 -14.69 7.12 -18.22
N ILE A 197 -14.61 5.80 -18.39
CA ILE A 197 -14.57 5.18 -19.73
C ILE A 197 -15.97 5.03 -20.34
N TYR A 198 -16.91 4.39 -19.62
CA TYR A 198 -18.24 4.09 -20.15
C TYR A 198 -19.33 5.05 -19.68
N ASN A 199 -18.94 6.21 -19.14
CA ASN A 199 -19.89 7.20 -18.70
C ASN A 199 -20.64 7.81 -19.90
N ALA A 200 -21.96 7.93 -19.76
CA ALA A 200 -22.77 8.60 -20.76
C ALA A 200 -22.41 10.09 -20.86
N LYS A 201 -22.52 10.64 -22.07
CA LYS A 201 -22.28 12.07 -22.33
C LYS A 201 -23.59 12.85 -22.32
N GLY A 202 -23.54 14.09 -21.83
CA GLY A 202 -24.65 15.05 -21.87
C GLY A 202 -25.90 14.57 -21.14
N SER A 203 -27.06 14.75 -21.76
CA SER A 203 -28.38 14.43 -21.19
C SER A 203 -28.65 12.94 -20.95
N ASN A 204 -27.78 12.06 -21.45
CA ASN A 204 -27.93 10.61 -21.30
C ASN A 204 -27.31 10.07 -19.99
N ARG A 205 -26.75 10.95 -19.15
CA ARG A 205 -26.29 10.58 -17.80
C ARG A 205 -27.51 10.27 -16.92
N SER A 206 -27.79 8.99 -16.72
CA SER A 206 -28.85 8.51 -15.83
C SER A 206 -28.35 7.37 -14.93
N TRP A 207 -29.04 7.16 -13.80
CA TRP A 207 -28.79 6.02 -12.93
C TRP A 207 -29.08 4.70 -13.65
N ASP A 208 -30.09 4.66 -14.52
CA ASP A 208 -30.41 3.49 -15.33
C ASP A 208 -29.26 3.11 -16.26
N TRP A 209 -28.63 4.10 -16.91
CA TRP A 209 -27.43 3.87 -17.72
C TRP A 209 -26.29 3.32 -16.87
N LEU A 210 -26.00 3.95 -15.72
CA LEU A 210 -24.92 3.53 -14.85
C LEU A 210 -25.14 2.11 -14.30
N SER A 211 -26.38 1.77 -13.93
CA SER A 211 -26.74 0.43 -13.48
C SER A 211 -26.59 -0.62 -14.58
N MET A 212 -26.99 -0.29 -15.81
CA MET A 212 -26.86 -1.21 -16.95
C MET A 212 -25.40 -1.39 -17.35
N ILE A 213 -24.62 -0.31 -17.39
CA ILE A 213 -23.25 -0.39 -17.90
C ILE A 213 -22.32 -1.07 -16.92
N THR A 214 -22.50 -0.87 -15.61
CA THR A 214 -21.65 -1.45 -14.55
C THR A 214 -21.65 -2.97 -14.55
N VAL A 215 -22.81 -3.61 -14.80
CA VAL A 215 -22.89 -5.07 -14.93
C VAL A 215 -22.28 -5.59 -16.23
N CYS A 216 -22.15 -4.73 -17.25
CA CYS A 216 -21.57 -5.06 -18.55
C CYS A 216 -20.06 -4.79 -18.65
N ILE A 217 -19.43 -4.09 -17.68
CA ILE A 217 -18.02 -3.63 -17.78
C ILE A 217 -17.09 -4.80 -18.11
N GLN A 218 -17.29 -5.93 -17.45
CA GLN A 218 -16.48 -7.12 -17.65
C GLN A 218 -16.52 -7.63 -19.09
N GLU A 219 -17.72 -7.85 -19.63
CA GLU A 219 -17.90 -8.34 -21.01
C GLU A 219 -17.43 -7.31 -22.04
N LEU A 220 -17.65 -6.03 -21.78
CA LEU A 220 -17.17 -4.97 -22.66
C LEU A 220 -15.64 -4.92 -22.72
N ARG A 221 -14.97 -5.17 -21.59
CA ARG A 221 -13.50 -5.30 -21.55
C ARG A 221 -13.04 -6.54 -22.32
N ASN A 222 -13.70 -7.68 -22.18
CA ASN A 222 -13.42 -8.89 -22.96
C ASN A 222 -13.59 -8.68 -24.48
N ALA A 223 -14.65 -7.98 -24.88
CA ALA A 223 -14.88 -7.61 -26.27
C ALA A 223 -13.75 -6.70 -26.78
N MET A 224 -13.36 -5.68 -26.01
CA MET A 224 -12.23 -4.81 -26.35
C MET A 224 -10.92 -5.59 -26.51
N GLN A 225 -10.63 -6.54 -25.62
CA GLN A 225 -9.45 -7.40 -25.71
C GLN A 225 -9.46 -8.26 -26.98
N THR A 226 -10.60 -8.85 -27.30
CA THR A 226 -10.77 -9.68 -28.51
C THR A 226 -10.47 -8.87 -29.76
N VAL A 227 -10.97 -7.63 -29.82
CA VAL A 227 -10.67 -6.70 -30.92
C VAL A 227 -9.19 -6.36 -30.95
N GLN A 228 -8.59 -5.93 -29.83
CA GLN A 228 -7.17 -5.58 -29.77
C GLN A 228 -6.27 -6.72 -30.26
N LYS A 229 -6.52 -7.94 -29.77
CA LYS A 229 -5.79 -9.15 -30.17
C LYS A 229 -5.93 -9.46 -31.66
N ASN A 230 -7.15 -9.39 -32.20
CA ASN A 230 -7.41 -9.74 -33.60
C ASN A 230 -6.86 -8.72 -34.60
N PHE A 231 -6.79 -7.45 -34.22
CA PHE A 231 -6.26 -6.39 -35.07
C PHE A 231 -4.75 -6.16 -34.89
N GLU A 232 -4.07 -7.01 -34.10
CA GLU A 232 -2.65 -6.84 -33.73
C GLU A 232 -2.37 -5.42 -33.22
N ILE A 233 -3.39 -4.76 -32.67
CA ILE A 233 -3.21 -3.51 -31.94
C ILE A 233 -2.41 -3.95 -30.75
N SER A 234 -1.11 -3.63 -30.74
CA SER A 234 -0.16 -4.02 -29.72
C SER A 234 -0.89 -3.99 -28.39
N SER A 235 -1.18 -5.17 -27.82
CA SER A 235 -1.83 -5.24 -26.52
C SER A 235 -1.00 -4.35 -25.64
N PHE A 236 -1.60 -3.25 -25.15
CA PHE A 236 -0.92 -2.32 -24.27
C PHE A 236 -0.26 -3.17 -23.17
N GLY A 237 1.07 -3.17 -23.15
CA GLY A 237 1.91 -4.35 -22.83
C GLY A 237 1.34 -5.36 -21.84
N THR A 238 0.94 -6.53 -22.32
CA THR A 238 0.56 -7.72 -21.51
C THR A 238 1.75 -8.43 -20.87
N GLN A 239 2.94 -7.85 -21.02
CA GLN A 239 4.16 -8.31 -20.40
C GLN A 239 4.83 -7.08 -19.80
N HIS A 240 4.38 -6.69 -18.61
CA HIS A 240 5.29 -6.05 -17.69
C HIS A 240 6.39 -7.07 -17.37
N THR A 241 7.37 -7.18 -18.28
CA THR A 241 8.64 -7.80 -17.95
C THR A 241 9.17 -6.92 -16.84
N ILE A 242 9.11 -7.40 -15.60
CA ILE A 242 9.71 -6.72 -14.46
C ILE A 242 11.15 -6.46 -14.89
N PRO A 243 11.55 -5.19 -15.11
CA PRO A 243 12.89 -4.91 -15.55
C PRO A 243 13.85 -5.50 -14.53
N ASP A 244 14.96 -6.08 -14.98
CA ASP A 244 15.98 -6.56 -14.06
C ASP A 244 16.59 -5.36 -13.32
N MET A 245 16.09 -5.09 -12.12
CA MET A 245 16.50 -3.95 -11.28
C MET A 245 17.83 -4.20 -10.55
N THR A 246 18.55 -5.28 -10.87
CA THR A 246 19.80 -5.64 -10.19
C THR A 246 20.82 -4.52 -10.28
N LYS A 247 20.95 -3.84 -11.42
CA LYS A 247 21.91 -2.73 -11.61
C LYS A 247 21.55 -1.52 -10.77
N GLU A 248 20.26 -1.25 -10.61
CA GLU A 248 19.72 -0.15 -9.82
C GLU A 248 19.97 -0.41 -8.33
N VAL A 249 19.75 -1.65 -7.87
CA VAL A 249 20.11 -2.07 -6.52
C VAL A 249 21.62 -1.92 -6.30
N GLU A 250 22.46 -2.41 -7.21
CA GLU A 250 23.93 -2.30 -7.13
C GLU A 250 24.39 -0.84 -7.06
N HIS A 251 23.80 0.03 -7.87
CA HIS A 251 24.10 1.46 -7.86
C HIS A 251 23.74 2.10 -6.51
N LEU A 252 22.58 1.76 -5.93
CA LEU A 252 22.20 2.22 -4.59
C LEU A 252 23.11 1.66 -3.50
N VAL A 253 23.50 0.38 -3.58
CA VAL A 253 24.46 -0.24 -2.63
C VAL A 253 25.79 0.51 -2.66
N GLN A 254 26.29 0.83 -3.86
CA GLN A 254 27.53 1.58 -4.01
C GLN A 254 27.39 2.99 -3.43
N ALA A 255 26.27 3.68 -3.68
CA ALA A 255 26.00 4.99 -3.09
C ALA A 255 25.89 4.94 -1.55
N LEU A 256 25.24 3.92 -0.97
CA LEU A 256 25.16 3.71 0.48
C LEU A 256 26.55 3.50 1.10
N LYS A 257 27.39 2.73 0.42
CA LYS A 257 28.77 2.46 0.83
C LYS A 257 29.65 3.72 0.76
N ASP A 258 29.64 4.42 -0.37
CA ASP A 258 30.49 5.59 -0.60
C ASP A 258 30.16 6.74 0.34
N ASN A 259 28.87 6.92 0.65
CA ASN A 259 28.40 7.93 1.59
C ASN A 259 28.33 7.41 3.03
N GLN A 260 28.70 6.16 3.29
CA GLN A 260 28.69 5.51 4.61
C GLN A 260 27.36 5.68 5.36
N ILE A 261 26.22 5.62 4.68
CA ILE A 261 24.90 6.01 5.23
C ILE A 261 24.47 5.11 6.41
N GLN A 262 24.78 3.81 6.33
CA GLN A 262 24.41 2.82 7.35
C GLN A 262 25.53 2.57 8.38
N SER A 263 26.47 3.50 8.52
CA SER A 263 27.56 3.42 9.49
C SER A 263 27.67 4.72 10.27
N TYR A 264 28.03 4.62 11.55
CA TYR A 264 28.23 5.78 12.39
C TYR A 264 29.49 6.55 11.96
N VAL A 265 29.31 7.83 11.65
CA VAL A 265 30.40 8.75 11.34
C VAL A 265 30.36 9.91 12.34
N GLU A 266 31.44 10.06 13.10
CA GLU A 266 31.58 11.17 14.04
C GLU A 266 31.71 12.50 13.28
N ASN A 267 30.94 13.50 13.68
CA ASN A 267 30.93 14.85 13.08
C ASN A 267 30.70 14.87 11.56
N ARG A 268 29.81 14.01 11.05
CA ARG A 268 29.43 13.98 9.63
C ARG A 268 28.96 15.35 9.14
N GLU A 269 29.64 15.90 8.13
CA GLU A 269 29.37 17.25 7.59
C GLU A 269 27.93 17.40 7.05
N THR A 270 27.36 16.34 6.48
CA THR A 270 26.01 16.39 5.90
C THR A 270 24.91 16.59 6.95
N ASN A 271 25.18 16.37 8.23
CA ASN A 271 24.19 16.54 9.29
C ASN A 271 23.67 17.98 9.39
N GLN A 272 24.44 18.97 8.92
CA GLN A 272 23.99 20.36 8.90
C GLN A 272 22.89 20.65 7.86
N TYR A 273 22.73 19.77 6.88
CA TYR A 273 21.76 19.92 5.78
C TYR A 273 20.55 18.99 5.92
N ILE A 274 20.49 18.18 6.98
CA ILE A 274 19.49 17.11 7.14
C ILE A 274 18.65 17.36 8.38
N ASP A 275 17.33 17.43 8.20
CA ASP A 275 16.39 17.47 9.31
C ASP A 275 16.33 16.12 10.03
N SER A 276 16.41 16.15 11.36
CA SER A 276 16.17 14.96 12.17
C SER A 276 14.73 14.50 12.02
N ARG A 277 14.54 13.21 11.75
CA ARG A 277 13.24 12.55 11.82
C ARG A 277 12.99 12.02 13.23
N CYS A 278 11.72 12.02 13.63
CA CYS A 278 11.29 11.43 14.90
C CYS A 278 10.86 9.99 14.68
N ASP A 279 11.04 9.15 15.71
CA ASP A 279 10.42 7.84 15.72
C ASP A 279 8.89 7.99 15.86
N LEU A 280 8.18 7.77 14.74
CA LEU A 280 6.71 7.85 14.69
C LEU A 280 6.03 6.84 15.63
N LEU A 281 6.66 5.68 15.85
CA LEU A 281 6.12 4.65 16.74
C LEU A 281 6.20 5.11 18.20
N GLU A 282 7.33 5.71 18.59
CA GLU A 282 7.54 6.24 19.94
C GLU A 282 6.67 7.48 20.22
N ASP A 283 6.58 8.42 19.27
CA ASP A 283 5.72 9.60 19.45
C ASP A 283 4.24 9.20 19.46
N GLY A 284 3.85 8.31 18.55
CA GLY A 284 2.50 7.78 18.45
C GLY A 284 2.05 6.98 19.67
N SER A 285 2.96 6.22 20.31
CA SER A 285 2.65 5.43 21.50
C SER A 285 2.34 6.29 22.74
N LYS A 286 2.69 7.58 22.73
CA LYS A 286 2.37 8.52 23.82
C LYS A 286 0.92 9.00 23.75
N TYR A 287 0.25 8.87 22.60
CA TYR A 287 -1.11 9.38 22.39
C TYR A 287 -2.16 8.79 23.35
N PRO A 288 -2.23 7.46 23.60
CA PRO A 288 -3.25 6.86 24.45
C PRO A 288 -3.29 7.42 25.87
N ASP A 289 -2.15 7.86 26.40
CA ASP A 289 -2.04 8.44 27.75
C ASP A 289 -2.42 9.93 27.82
N THR A 290 -2.76 10.54 26.69
CA THR A 290 -3.12 11.96 26.65
C THR A 290 -4.57 12.19 27.05
N ARG A 291 -4.83 13.33 27.72
CA ARG A 291 -6.20 13.79 28.02
C ARG A 291 -7.10 13.87 26.76
N GLY A 292 -6.51 14.13 25.59
CA GLY A 292 -7.20 14.16 24.31
C GLY A 292 -7.74 12.78 23.92
N ALA A 293 -6.91 11.73 24.02
CA ALA A 293 -7.32 10.37 23.76
C ALA A 293 -8.45 9.92 24.70
N TYR A 294 -8.34 10.17 26.01
CA TYR A 294 -9.41 9.85 26.97
C TYR A 294 -10.73 10.55 26.67
N ARG A 295 -10.69 11.81 26.19
CA ARG A 295 -11.90 12.55 25.80
C ARG A 295 -12.52 12.03 24.50
N ALA A 296 -11.68 11.59 23.57
CA ALA A 296 -12.11 11.05 22.27
C ALA A 296 -12.64 9.62 22.40
N PHE A 297 -12.11 8.83 23.36
CA PHE A 297 -12.60 7.50 23.66
C PHE A 297 -14.05 7.58 24.17
N ARG A 298 -14.97 7.15 23.31
CA ARG A 298 -16.39 7.01 23.64
C ARG A 298 -16.74 5.55 23.53
N LYS A 299 -17.45 5.02 24.53
CA LYS A 299 -18.07 3.69 24.41
C LYS A 299 -19.00 3.74 23.22
N ASP A 300 -18.82 2.82 22.28
CA ASP A 300 -19.73 2.71 21.15
C ASP A 300 -21.12 2.35 21.68
N SER A 301 -22.07 3.27 21.51
CA SER A 301 -23.46 3.10 21.92
C SER A 301 -24.36 2.68 20.76
N ARG A 302 -23.79 2.50 19.55
CA ARG A 302 -24.55 2.08 18.37
C ARG A 302 -24.97 0.63 18.56
N ILE A 303 -26.25 0.36 18.33
CA ILE A 303 -26.83 -0.97 18.32
C ILE A 303 -26.98 -1.36 16.84
N ILE A 304 -26.41 -2.49 16.45
CA ILE A 304 -26.60 -3.02 15.10
C ILE A 304 -27.96 -3.70 15.07
N GLU A 305 -28.88 -3.16 14.28
CA GLU A 305 -30.17 -3.76 13.98
C GLU A 305 -30.15 -4.27 12.55
N ASN A 306 -30.46 -5.56 12.34
CA ASN A 306 -30.59 -6.11 11.00
C ASN A 306 -32.00 -5.77 10.48
N LEU A 307 -32.08 -4.78 9.60
CA LEU A 307 -33.33 -4.31 9.02
C LEU A 307 -33.80 -5.17 7.82
N GLY A 308 -33.09 -6.24 7.46
CA GLY A 308 -33.40 -7.07 6.29
C GLY A 308 -33.16 -6.32 4.96
N GLN A 309 -33.89 -6.70 3.92
CA GLN A 309 -33.88 -5.97 2.65
C GLN A 309 -34.69 -4.68 2.80
N VAL A 310 -34.00 -3.55 2.76
CA VAL A 310 -34.62 -2.23 2.79
C VAL A 310 -34.62 -1.67 1.37
N GLU A 311 -35.77 -1.20 0.87
CA GLU A 311 -35.84 -0.51 -0.42
C GLU A 311 -34.99 0.77 -0.38
N ALA A 312 -34.26 1.05 -1.45
CA ALA A 312 -33.37 2.19 -1.52
C ALA A 312 -34.15 3.51 -1.35
N THR A 313 -33.91 4.24 -0.26
CA THR A 313 -34.50 5.57 -0.05
C THR A 313 -33.63 6.67 -0.66
N VAL A 314 -34.28 7.69 -1.23
CA VAL A 314 -33.72 8.84 -1.98
C VAL A 314 -32.74 9.72 -1.17
N GLY A 315 -32.46 9.39 0.11
CA GLY A 315 -31.69 10.19 1.05
C GLY A 315 -30.17 9.97 1.08
N ASP A 316 -29.62 8.95 0.40
CA ASP A 316 -28.17 8.66 0.39
C ASP A 316 -27.34 9.62 -0.51
N SER A 317 -27.92 10.76 -0.87
CA SER A 317 -27.25 11.77 -1.69
C SER A 317 -26.12 12.43 -0.90
N ALA A 318 -24.87 12.09 -1.26
CA ALA A 318 -23.69 12.83 -0.82
C ALA A 318 -23.85 14.34 -1.09
N ASP A 319 -23.29 15.16 -0.20
CA ASP A 319 -23.36 16.63 -0.22
C ASP A 319 -23.22 17.20 -1.65
N ALA A 320 -24.19 18.01 -2.08
CA ALA A 320 -24.26 18.55 -3.45
C ALA A 320 -23.01 19.35 -3.88
N ARG A 321 -22.21 19.79 -2.90
CA ARG A 321 -20.92 20.45 -3.12
C ARG A 321 -19.83 19.48 -3.60
N GLU A 322 -19.72 18.30 -3.01
CA GLU A 322 -18.76 17.26 -3.42
C GLU A 322 -19.07 16.75 -4.83
N GLN A 323 -20.36 16.62 -5.17
CA GLN A 323 -20.79 16.21 -6.51
C GLN A 323 -20.38 17.22 -7.60
N SER A 324 -20.39 18.51 -7.29
CA SER A 324 -20.03 19.57 -8.25
C SER A 324 -18.53 19.67 -8.52
N GLU A 325 -17.70 19.43 -7.50
CA GLU A 325 -16.23 19.41 -7.64
C GLU A 325 -15.76 18.12 -8.34
N GLU A 326 -16.32 16.95 -7.99
CA GLU A 326 -16.03 15.69 -8.71
C GLU A 326 -16.46 15.74 -10.18
N ALA A 327 -17.60 16.37 -10.49
CA ALA A 327 -18.08 16.48 -11.87
C ALA A 327 -17.19 17.39 -12.73
N ALA A 328 -16.70 18.50 -12.17
CA ALA A 328 -15.79 19.42 -12.86
C ALA A 328 -14.38 18.83 -13.03
N GLU A 329 -13.88 18.02 -12.08
CA GLU A 329 -12.61 17.31 -12.21
C GLU A 329 -12.69 16.15 -13.23
N ARG A 330 -13.83 15.46 -13.36
CA ARG A 330 -14.03 14.37 -14.34
C ARG A 330 -13.96 14.82 -15.80
N ASP A 331 -14.58 15.96 -16.12
CA ASP A 331 -14.60 16.44 -17.51
C ASP A 331 -13.21 16.93 -17.99
N ASN A 332 -12.23 17.04 -17.07
CA ASN A 332 -10.86 17.49 -17.34
C ASN A 332 -9.79 16.39 -17.11
N TYR A 333 -10.19 15.14 -16.85
CA TYR A 333 -9.27 14.01 -16.72
C TYR A 333 -8.88 13.48 -18.10
N GLU A 334 -7.60 13.62 -18.46
CA GLU A 334 -7.05 13.00 -19.66
C GLU A 334 -6.73 11.54 -19.37
N VAL A 335 -7.48 10.63 -20.00
CA VAL A 335 -7.22 9.19 -19.94
C VAL A 335 -5.85 8.91 -20.54
N THR A 336 -4.94 8.38 -19.74
CA THR A 336 -3.58 8.02 -20.17
C THR A 336 -3.54 6.60 -20.73
N VAL A 337 -2.44 6.27 -21.40
CA VAL A 337 -2.19 4.90 -21.88
C VAL A 337 -2.07 3.92 -20.71
N GLU A 338 -1.58 4.38 -19.56
CA GLU A 338 -1.42 3.60 -18.34
C GLU A 338 -2.78 3.28 -17.69
N ASP A 339 -3.73 4.22 -17.71
CA ASP A 339 -5.09 3.99 -17.21
C ASP A 339 -5.87 2.91 -17.99
N LEU A 340 -5.48 2.70 -19.25
CA LEU A 340 -6.04 1.69 -20.14
C LEU A 340 -5.18 0.41 -20.20
N ALA A 341 -4.04 0.40 -19.50
CA ALA A 341 -3.18 -0.77 -19.43
C ALA A 341 -3.90 -1.90 -18.72
N ILE A 342 -3.64 -3.12 -19.17
CA ILE A 342 -4.26 -4.31 -18.60
C ILE A 342 -3.51 -4.64 -17.31
N ASP A 343 -4.26 -4.74 -16.22
CA ASP A 343 -3.74 -5.27 -14.97
C ASP A 343 -3.70 -6.80 -15.04
N ASP A 344 -2.50 -7.37 -15.02
CA ASP A 344 -2.26 -8.83 -15.13
C ASP A 344 -2.91 -9.63 -13.99
N GLU A 345 -3.26 -8.98 -12.88
CA GLU A 345 -3.96 -9.60 -11.73
C GLU A 345 -5.48 -9.58 -11.87
N GLU A 346 -5.98 -9.03 -12.98
CA GLU A 346 -7.39 -9.04 -13.35
C GLU A 346 -7.56 -9.71 -14.71
N PRO A 347 -7.32 -11.03 -14.82
CA PRO A 347 -7.56 -11.75 -16.07
C PRO A 347 -9.06 -11.85 -16.30
N TYR A 348 -9.55 -11.10 -17.28
CA TYR A 348 -10.97 -11.08 -17.63
C TYR A 348 -11.42 -12.28 -18.47
N GLY A 349 -10.47 -13.08 -18.99
CA GLY A 349 -10.71 -14.26 -19.83
C GLY A 349 -10.86 -15.60 -19.10
N ASP A 350 -10.60 -15.68 -17.78
CA ASP A 350 -10.58 -16.95 -17.04
C ASP A 350 -11.88 -17.26 -16.26
N LEU A 351 -12.95 -16.46 -16.43
CA LEU A 351 -14.24 -16.67 -15.76
C LEU A 351 -15.03 -17.89 -16.23
N ASP A 352 -14.71 -18.44 -17.41
CA ASP A 352 -15.24 -19.74 -17.85
C ASP A 352 -14.92 -20.85 -16.82
N ASN A 353 -13.83 -20.70 -16.06
CA ASN A 353 -13.48 -21.62 -14.96
C ASN A 353 -14.29 -21.38 -13.67
N ILE A 354 -14.84 -20.17 -13.47
CA ILE A 354 -15.67 -19.85 -12.28
C ILE A 354 -17.12 -20.26 -12.54
N MET A 355 -17.66 -20.03 -13.74
CA MET A 355 -18.99 -20.55 -14.09
C MET A 355 -19.02 -22.07 -14.04
N SER A 356 -17.98 -22.76 -14.53
CA SER A 356 -17.88 -24.22 -14.39
C SER A 356 -17.70 -24.70 -12.95
N PHE A 357 -17.16 -23.88 -12.05
CA PHE A 357 -17.11 -24.18 -10.61
C PHE A 357 -18.48 -24.02 -9.94
N ILE A 358 -19.26 -23.01 -10.33
CA ILE A 358 -20.63 -22.79 -9.84
C ILE A 358 -21.56 -23.88 -10.39
N ASP A 359 -21.46 -24.23 -11.66
CA ASP A 359 -22.20 -25.32 -12.29
C ASP A 359 -21.83 -26.71 -11.75
N ALA A 360 -20.67 -26.84 -11.08
CA ALA A 360 -20.26 -28.07 -10.38
C ALA A 360 -20.66 -28.09 -8.90
N MET A 361 -21.21 -26.99 -8.37
CA MET A 361 -21.79 -26.91 -7.02
C MET A 361 -23.31 -27.13 -7.00
N ASP A 362 -23.96 -27.06 -8.17
CA ASP A 362 -25.30 -27.63 -8.43
C ASP A 362 -25.21 -29.12 -8.80
#